data_AF-A0A7K0RA60-F1
#
_entry.id   AF-A0A7K0RA60-F1
#
_cell.length_a   1.000
_cell.length_b   1.000
_cell.length_c   1.000
_cell.angle_alpha   90.00
_cell.angle_beta   90.00
_cell.angle_gamma   90.00
#
_symmetry.space_group_name_H-M   'P 1'
#
loop_
_entity.id
_entity.type
_entity.pdbx_description
1 polymer ?
#
loop_
_entity_poly.entity_id
_entity_poly.type
_entity_poly.pdbx_seq_one_letter_code
_entity_poly.pdbx_strand_id
1 'polypeptide(L)'
;MTGRRHSAEEVDAAVAALAAGGERFAAAQEIVTHAAPGLQRILAESLHAGGFFSEAHEAEIARAAAVADPAERQAAVHTLIAEESRLGMLIGVAVGIELARELDASSTEPSRSQSEGGAA
;
A
#
# COMPACT_ATOMS: atom_id res chain seq x y z
N MET A 1 12.65 -15.58 9.84
CA MET A 1 13.21 -16.07 8.57
C MET A 1 13.81 -14.89 7.82
N THR A 2 14.99 -15.07 7.20
CA THR A 2 15.62 -14.06 6.34
C THR A 2 14.77 -13.83 5.10
N GLY A 3 14.15 -12.65 4.99
CA GLY A 3 13.37 -12.26 3.82
C GLY A 3 14.22 -12.37 2.56
N ARG A 4 13.79 -13.18 1.60
CA ARG A 4 14.44 -13.27 0.29
C ARG A 4 14.32 -11.89 -0.36
N ARG A 5 15.45 -11.26 -0.71
CA ARG A 5 15.42 -10.04 -1.52
C ARG A 5 15.06 -10.44 -2.95
N HIS A 6 14.00 -9.85 -3.49
CA HIS A 6 13.60 -10.01 -4.88
C HIS A 6 14.43 -9.08 -5.77
N SER A 7 14.78 -9.54 -6.98
CA SER A 7 15.42 -8.71 -8.00
C SER A 7 14.39 -7.79 -8.69
N ALA A 8 14.85 -6.74 -9.38
CA ALA A 8 13.96 -5.87 -10.15
C ALA A 8 13.22 -6.64 -11.26
N GLU A 9 13.90 -7.57 -11.93
CA GLU A 9 13.30 -8.42 -12.97
C GLU A 9 12.20 -9.34 -12.42
N GLU A 10 12.39 -9.89 -11.22
CA GLU A 10 11.36 -10.68 -10.54
C GLU A 10 10.14 -9.83 -10.18
N VAL A 11 10.36 -8.57 -9.77
CA VAL A 11 9.29 -7.62 -9.48
C VAL A 11 8.52 -7.27 -10.75
N ASP A 12 9.20 -6.94 -11.85
CA ASP A 12 8.57 -6.61 -13.13
C ASP A 12 7.76 -7.80 -13.69
N ALA A 13 8.29 -9.02 -13.58
CA ALA A 13 7.59 -10.24 -13.98
C ALA A 13 6.32 -10.47 -13.13
N ALA A 14 6.38 -10.22 -11.83
CA ALA A 14 5.22 -10.30 -10.95
C ALA A 14 4.15 -9.25 -11.30
N VAL A 15 4.56 -8.01 -11.62
CA VAL A 15 3.66 -6.95 -12.08
C VAL A 15 2.94 -7.34 -13.38
N ALA A 16 3.67 -7.89 -14.36
CA ALA A 16 3.08 -8.37 -15.60
C ALA A 16 2.06 -9.51 -15.35
N ALA A 17 2.36 -10.42 -14.44
CA ALA A 17 1.46 -11.51 -14.07
C ALA A 17 0.18 -11.03 -13.36
N LEU A 18 0.26 -9.96 -12.56
CA LEU A 18 -0.89 -9.32 -11.92
C LEU A 18 -1.80 -8.65 -12.96
N ALA A 19 -1.22 -7.95 -13.95
CA ALA A 19 -1.98 -7.30 -15.03
C ALA A 19 -2.80 -8.30 -15.87
N ALA A 20 -2.30 -9.54 -16.03
CA ALA A 20 -3.00 -10.61 -16.75
C ALA A 20 -4.07 -11.34 -15.89
N GLY A 21 -4.14 -11.09 -14.58
CA GLY A 21 -4.87 -11.90 -13.60
C GLY A 21 -6.15 -11.28 -13.05
N GLY A 22 -7.04 -10.73 -13.89
CA GLY A 22 -8.23 -9.96 -13.47
C GLY A 22 -9.11 -10.62 -12.38
N GLU A 23 -9.39 -11.93 -12.46
CA GLU A 23 -10.20 -12.63 -11.44
C GLU A 23 -9.49 -12.74 -10.07
N ARG A 24 -8.16 -12.89 -10.07
CA ARG A 24 -7.37 -12.90 -8.82
C ARG A 24 -7.39 -11.53 -8.14
N PHE A 25 -7.43 -10.46 -8.93
CA PHE A 25 -7.56 -9.10 -8.41
C PHE A 25 -8.93 -8.87 -7.76
N ALA A 26 -10.01 -9.35 -8.40
CA ALA A 26 -11.37 -9.23 -7.86
C ALA A 26 -11.52 -9.95 -6.50
N ALA A 27 -11.00 -11.17 -6.37
CA ALA A 27 -11.02 -11.92 -5.10
C ALA A 27 -10.21 -11.21 -4.00
N ALA A 28 -9.06 -10.62 -4.34
CA ALA A 28 -8.28 -9.82 -3.40
C ALA A 28 -9.05 -8.55 -2.96
N GLN A 29 -9.79 -7.90 -3.87
CA GLN A 29 -10.60 -6.74 -3.54
C GLN A 29 -11.74 -7.06 -2.56
N GLU A 30 -12.41 -8.22 -2.69
CA GLU A 30 -13.44 -8.65 -1.73
C GLU A 30 -12.88 -8.81 -0.32
N ILE A 31 -11.72 -9.47 -0.17
CA ILE A 31 -11.06 -9.66 1.12
C ILE A 31 -10.68 -8.31 1.73
N VAL A 32 -10.09 -7.42 0.93
CA VAL A 32 -9.67 -6.08 1.37
C VAL A 32 -10.86 -5.21 1.76
N THR A 33 -12.02 -5.38 1.14
CA THR A 33 -13.24 -4.59 1.46
C THR A 33 -13.66 -4.77 2.92
N HIS A 34 -13.52 -5.99 3.47
CA HIS A 34 -13.81 -6.24 4.89
C HIS A 34 -12.75 -5.65 5.84
N ALA A 35 -11.49 -5.54 5.39
CA ALA A 35 -10.39 -4.95 6.15
C ALA A 35 -10.27 -3.43 5.98
N ALA A 36 -11.05 -2.83 5.06
CA ALA A 36 -10.89 -1.45 4.60
C ALA A 36 -10.84 -0.41 5.73
N PRO A 37 -11.68 -0.46 6.79
CA PRO A 37 -11.60 0.54 7.86
C PRO A 37 -10.29 0.49 8.66
N GLY A 38 -9.69 -0.70 8.81
CA GLY A 38 -8.39 -0.87 9.48
C GLY A 38 -7.24 -0.38 8.61
N LEU A 39 -7.26 -0.77 7.34
CA LEU A 39 -6.25 -0.35 6.35
C LEU A 39 -6.27 1.15 6.12
N GLN A 40 -7.45 1.78 6.13
CA GLN A 40 -7.58 3.23 6.00
C GLN A 40 -6.87 3.98 7.14
N ARG A 41 -6.88 3.46 8.37
CA ARG A 41 -6.16 4.08 9.50
C ARG A 41 -4.65 4.01 9.29
N ILE A 42 -4.13 2.83 8.95
CA ILE A 42 -2.71 2.60 8.69
C ILE A 42 -2.22 3.47 7.51
N LEU A 43 -3.03 3.54 6.44
CA LEU A 43 -2.73 4.36 5.27
C LEU A 43 -2.71 5.85 5.65
N ALA A 44 -3.68 6.33 6.42
CA ALA A 44 -3.72 7.73 6.86
C ALA A 44 -2.50 8.10 7.71
N GLU A 45 -2.09 7.23 8.64
CA GLU A 45 -0.87 7.41 9.44
C GLU A 45 0.38 7.42 8.57
N SER A 46 0.47 6.51 7.60
CA SER A 46 1.60 6.40 6.68
C SER A 46 1.72 7.61 5.75
N LEU A 47 0.58 8.11 5.24
CA LEU A 47 0.52 9.34 4.44
C LEU A 47 0.94 10.55 5.29
N HIS A 48 0.44 10.65 6.52
CA HIS A 48 0.85 11.72 7.43
C HIS A 48 2.36 11.69 7.71
N ALA A 49 2.92 10.51 8.02
CA ALA A 49 4.36 10.32 8.20
C ALA A 49 5.17 10.62 6.92
N GLY A 50 4.59 10.35 5.75
CA GLY A 50 5.14 10.68 4.44
C GLY A 50 5.05 12.17 4.06
N GLY A 51 4.47 13.01 4.93
CA GLY A 51 4.38 14.46 4.72
C GLY A 51 3.24 14.91 3.82
N PHE A 52 2.29 14.03 3.49
CA PHE A 52 1.14 14.29 2.59
C PHE A 52 0.18 15.38 3.10
N PHE A 53 0.27 15.74 4.39
CA PHE A 53 -0.52 16.79 5.02
C PHE A 53 0.37 17.79 5.76
N SER A 54 1.64 17.90 5.35
CA SER A 54 2.60 18.81 5.96
C SER A 54 2.42 20.24 5.46
N GLU A 55 3.01 21.20 6.16
CA GLU A 55 3.09 22.59 5.71
C GLU A 55 3.75 22.73 4.33
N ALA A 56 4.66 21.80 3.97
CA ALA A 56 5.26 21.76 2.65
C ALA A 56 4.24 21.38 1.56
N HIS A 57 3.35 20.41 1.83
CA HIS A 57 2.29 20.03 0.91
C HIS A 57 1.28 21.17 0.70
N GLU A 58 0.86 21.83 1.79
CA GLU A 58 0.00 23.01 1.73
C GLU A 58 0.63 24.15 0.91
N ALA A 59 1.95 24.35 1.02
CA ALA A 59 2.67 25.34 0.23
C ALA A 59 2.72 24.99 -1.27
N GLU A 60 2.80 23.71 -1.64
CA GLU A 60 2.74 23.27 -3.04
C GLU A 60 1.33 23.46 -3.63
N ILE A 61 0.27 23.14 -2.88
CA ILE A 61 -1.11 23.43 -3.28
C ILE A 61 -1.29 24.93 -3.49
N ALA A 62 -0.87 25.76 -2.53
CA ALA A 62 -0.98 27.20 -2.61
C ALA A 62 -0.20 27.75 -3.82
N ARG A 63 0.98 27.22 -4.11
CA ARG A 63 1.78 27.58 -5.28
C ARG A 63 1.06 27.25 -6.58
N ALA A 64 0.52 26.04 -6.71
CA ALA A 64 -0.24 25.65 -7.89
C ALA A 64 -1.50 26.51 -8.07
N ALA A 65 -2.22 26.81 -6.98
CA ALA A 65 -3.42 27.65 -7.00
C ALA A 65 -3.14 29.11 -7.38
N ALA A 66 -1.96 29.65 -7.01
CA ALA A 66 -1.56 31.02 -7.29
C ALA A 66 -1.12 31.27 -8.74
N VAL A 67 -1.00 30.23 -9.58
CA VAL A 67 -0.64 30.38 -10.99
C VAL A 67 -1.73 31.20 -11.71
N ALA A 68 -1.32 32.30 -12.35
CA ALA A 68 -2.24 33.27 -12.94
C ALA A 68 -2.93 32.71 -14.20
N ASP A 69 -2.15 32.13 -15.12
CA ASP A 69 -2.66 31.56 -16.36
C ASP A 69 -3.50 30.29 -16.06
N PRO A 70 -4.76 30.20 -16.55
CA PRO A 70 -5.60 29.04 -16.30
C PRO A 70 -5.08 27.71 -16.82
N ALA A 71 -4.42 27.69 -17.98
CA ALA A 71 -3.87 26.47 -18.58
C ALA A 71 -2.62 26.02 -17.83
N GLU A 72 -1.73 26.95 -17.46
CA GLU A 72 -0.57 26.64 -16.62
C GLU A 72 -0.98 26.16 -15.22
N ARG A 73 -2.02 26.77 -14.63
CA ARG A 73 -2.59 26.33 -13.35
C ARG A 73 -3.14 24.92 -13.45
N GLN A 74 -3.87 24.61 -14.51
CA GLN A 74 -4.38 23.27 -14.73
C GLN A 74 -3.24 22.26 -14.87
N ALA A 75 -2.18 22.58 -15.63
CA ALA A 75 -1.01 21.73 -15.76
C ALA A 75 -0.32 21.50 -14.39
N ALA A 76 -0.13 22.56 -13.59
CA ALA A 76 0.45 22.47 -12.25
C ALA A 76 -0.36 21.56 -11.32
N VAL A 77 -1.69 21.68 -11.33
CA VAL A 77 -2.58 20.81 -10.56
C VAL A 77 -2.49 19.35 -11.04
N HIS A 78 -2.46 19.10 -12.35
CA HIS A 78 -2.27 17.74 -12.87
C HIS A 78 -0.95 17.11 -12.43
N THR A 79 0.14 17.88 -12.47
CA THR A 79 1.44 17.42 -11.98
C THR A 79 1.38 17.08 -10.51
N LEU A 80 0.79 17.95 -9.68
CA LEU A 80 0.63 17.69 -8.25
C LEU A 80 -0.14 16.38 -8.01
N ILE A 81 -1.30 16.21 -8.66
CA ILE A 81 -2.13 14.99 -8.53
C ILE A 81 -1.35 13.74 -8.96
N ALA A 82 -0.57 13.82 -10.04
CA ALA A 82 0.23 12.70 -10.52
C ALA A 82 1.29 12.26 -9.49
N GLU A 83 1.99 13.23 -8.89
CA GLU A 83 2.99 12.95 -7.85
C GLU A 83 2.35 12.38 -6.58
N GLU A 84 1.25 12.96 -6.12
CA GLU A 84 0.52 12.47 -4.95
C GLU A 84 -0.06 11.06 -5.19
N SER A 85 -0.56 10.79 -6.40
CA SER A 85 -1.03 9.44 -6.78
C SER A 85 0.10 8.43 -6.79
N ARG A 86 1.29 8.82 -7.26
CA ARG A 86 2.49 7.98 -7.24
C ARG A 86 2.91 7.65 -5.81
N LEU A 87 2.92 8.64 -4.91
CA LEU A 87 3.23 8.43 -3.49
C LEU A 87 2.20 7.53 -2.80
N GLY A 88 0.91 7.78 -3.02
CA GLY A 88 -0.19 6.96 -2.48
C GLY A 88 -0.10 5.50 -2.95
N MET A 89 0.23 5.27 -4.22
CA MET A 89 0.48 3.93 -4.76
C MET A 89 1.66 3.24 -4.08
N LEU A 90 2.80 3.94 -3.91
CA LEU A 90 3.98 3.38 -3.25
C LEU A 90 3.68 2.97 -1.80
N ILE A 91 2.99 3.83 -1.05
CA ILE A 91 2.58 3.54 0.32
C ILE A 91 1.59 2.36 0.34
N GLY A 92 0.58 2.37 -0.53
CA GLY A 92 -0.41 1.29 -0.62
C GLY A 92 0.22 -0.07 -0.90
N VAL A 93 1.19 -0.14 -1.83
CA VAL A 93 1.95 -1.37 -2.13
C VAL A 93 2.77 -1.81 -0.92
N ALA A 94 3.45 -0.88 -0.23
CA ALA A 94 4.22 -1.21 0.97
C ALA A 94 3.33 -1.78 2.09
N VAL A 95 2.18 -1.17 2.35
CA VAL A 95 1.19 -1.69 3.32
C VAL A 95 0.71 -3.08 2.91
N GLY A 96 0.43 -3.30 1.61
CA GLY A 96 0.03 -4.62 1.10
C GLY A 96 1.09 -5.70 1.31
N ILE A 97 2.37 -5.37 1.11
CA ILE A 97 3.49 -6.30 1.34
C ILE A 97 3.61 -6.67 2.81
N GLU A 98 3.54 -5.70 3.73
CA GLU A 98 3.62 -6.00 5.17
C GLU A 98 2.39 -6.77 5.66
N LEU A 99 1.20 -6.44 5.16
CA LEU A 99 -0.02 -7.18 5.48
C LEU A 99 0.10 -8.67 5.08
N ALA A 100 0.60 -8.94 3.87
CA ALA A 100 0.80 -10.31 3.41
C ALA A 100 1.78 -11.08 4.32
N ARG A 101 2.88 -10.43 4.75
CA ARG A 101 3.84 -11.03 5.68
C ARG A 101 3.23 -11.34 7.04
N GLU A 102 2.40 -10.45 7.56
CA GLU A 102 1.72 -10.65 8.85
C GLU A 102 0.73 -11.83 8.77
N LEU A 103 -0.02 -11.93 7.66
CA LEU A 103 -0.93 -13.07 7.42
C LEU A 103 -0.17 -14.40 7.33
N ASP A 104 0.96 -14.44 6.63
CA ASP A 104 1.80 -15.65 6.54
C ASP A 104 2.40 -16.06 7.90
N ALA A 105 2.81 -15.08 8.71
CA ALA A 105 3.32 -15.31 10.06
C ALA A 105 2.23 -15.89 10.98
N SER A 106 1.02 -15.32 10.96
CA SER A 106 -0.12 -15.80 11.74
C SER A 106 -0.60 -17.19 11.33
N SER A 107 -0.36 -17.59 10.07
CA SER A 107 -0.69 -18.93 9.56
C SER A 107 0.32 -20.01 9.98
N THR A 108 1.51 -19.60 10.45
CA THR A 108 2.64 -20.51 10.75
C THR A 108 2.76 -20.85 12.25
N GLU A 109 2.00 -20.22 13.15
CA GLU A 109 2.01 -20.61 14.57
C GLU A 109 1.48 -22.05 14.74
N PRO A 110 2.31 -23.03 15.16
CA PRO A 110 1.84 -24.37 15.42
C PRO A 110 1.08 -24.37 16.75
N SER A 111 -0.10 -24.99 16.76
CA SER A 111 -0.82 -25.38 17.97
C SER A 111 0.06 -26.26 18.85
N ARG A 112 0.89 -25.66 19.72
CA ARG A 112 1.55 -26.34 20.83
C ARG A 112 0.58 -26.42 21.99
N SER A 113 -0.42 -27.27 21.88
CA SER A 113 -1.27 -27.63 23.03
C SER A 113 -1.91 -29.02 22.94
N GLN A 114 -1.22 -30.03 22.39
CA GLN A 114 -1.62 -31.43 22.61
C GLN A 114 -0.41 -32.34 22.76
N SER A 115 0.19 -32.33 23.94
CA SER A 115 0.97 -33.45 24.47
C SER A 115 0.82 -33.48 25.99
N GLU A 116 0.60 -34.68 26.50
CA GLU A 116 0.61 -35.11 27.92
C GLU A 116 -0.73 -35.12 28.67
N GLY A 117 -1.44 -36.24 28.50
CA GLY A 117 -2.53 -36.65 29.38
C GLY A 117 -3.15 -37.97 28.95
N GLY A 118 -2.43 -39.09 29.07
CA GLY A 118 -2.98 -40.39 28.69
C GLY A 118 -2.03 -41.57 28.83
N ALA A 119 -1.32 -41.69 29.95
CA ALA A 119 -0.67 -42.92 30.35
C ALA A 119 -0.96 -43.19 31.84
N ALA A 120 -1.96 -44.03 32.09
CA ALA A 120 -2.07 -44.95 33.23
C ALA A 120 -3.35 -45.79 33.07
#